data_AF-A0A967B7L8-F1
#
_entry.id   AF-A0A967B7L8-F1
#
_cell.length_a   1.000
_cell.length_b   1.000
_cell.length_c   1.000
_cell.angle_alpha   90.00
_cell.angle_beta   90.00
_cell.angle_gamma   90.00
#
_symmetry.space_group_name_H-M   'P 1'
#
loop_
_entity.id
_entity.type
_entity.pdbx_description
1 polymer ?
#
loop_
_entity_poly.entity_id
_entity_poly.type
_entity_poly.pdbx_seq_one_letter_code
_entity_poly.pdbx_strand_id
1 'polypeptide(L)'
;MARVKCVMMQRDETLLLEPWFRHYGHLFGFENLVVLDNGSIEPDVLATLDRYARAGAQVVRGLGRTMDFEAKGQYVRQIIEHWDTEEDYDFALPVDCDEFLATYTAGGLSCARGAIHATLDALIGEQRAMQIRFNPANVPGVAGGFLPMDFPKKFVARGTVGEVDLGYHAITSRVAEGFVETTLAYLHMHNKPFPMLVEHAARKLRDRVDVTDKKALKSFVGAGMHLIDYFFMTEEDYLARFANGVFLRFPGVVNHFGALGVCNAFFGTLAPMEPERPLDLVELVEVVDGQVTRSRPFDAQAYMALHADVAASDMSAFYHYCAFGMLEGRGIG
;
A
#
# COMPACT_ATOMS: atom_id res chain seq x y z
N MET A 1 10.78 17.29 -10.49
CA MET A 1 10.24 16.65 -9.29
C MET A 1 8.82 17.15 -9.11
N ALA A 2 7.90 16.32 -9.56
CA ALA A 2 6.47 16.50 -9.48
C ALA A 2 6.07 16.75 -8.03
N ARG A 3 5.15 17.69 -7.86
CA ARG A 3 4.58 18.05 -6.57
C ARG A 3 3.33 17.22 -6.38
N VAL A 4 3.36 16.39 -5.36
CA VAL A 4 2.26 15.46 -5.05
C VAL A 4 1.64 15.87 -3.73
N LYS A 5 0.32 16.04 -3.71
CA LYS A 5 -0.45 16.18 -2.47
C LYS A 5 -1.14 14.86 -2.16
N CYS A 6 -1.03 14.41 -0.92
CA CYS A 6 -1.61 13.14 -0.47
C CYS A 6 -2.79 13.40 0.46
N VAL A 7 -3.85 12.60 0.31
CA VAL A 7 -4.99 12.60 1.23
C VAL A 7 -5.30 11.18 1.66
N MET A 8 -5.39 10.97 2.97
CA MET A 8 -5.64 9.67 3.59
C MET A 8 -6.71 9.82 4.67
N MET A 9 -7.64 8.87 4.75
CA MET A 9 -8.58 8.76 5.87
C MET A 9 -8.20 7.56 6.74
N GLN A 10 -8.15 7.76 8.06
CA GLN A 10 -7.86 6.69 9.01
C GLN A 10 -8.71 6.81 10.28
N ARG A 11 -8.83 5.71 11.01
CA ARG A 11 -9.38 5.66 12.35
C ARG A 11 -8.59 4.66 13.19
N ASP A 12 -8.04 5.11 14.31
CA ASP A 12 -7.36 4.27 15.29
C ASP A 12 -6.27 3.34 14.70
N GLU A 13 -5.54 3.79 13.68
CA GLU A 13 -4.46 3.00 13.08
C GLU A 13 -3.17 3.13 13.90
N THR A 14 -2.96 2.18 14.80
CA THR A 14 -1.86 2.20 15.78
C THR A 14 -0.52 1.73 15.21
N LEU A 15 -0.49 0.97 14.11
CA LEU A 15 0.76 0.43 13.56
C LEU A 15 1.32 1.26 12.42
N LEU A 16 0.45 1.69 11.52
CA LEU A 16 0.85 2.16 10.19
C LEU A 16 0.78 3.68 10.04
N LEU A 17 0.15 4.40 10.95
CA LEU A 17 0.03 5.85 10.87
C LEU A 17 1.38 6.58 10.92
N GLU A 18 2.23 6.25 11.89
CA GLU A 18 3.58 6.84 11.99
C GLU A 18 4.45 6.47 10.77
N PRO A 19 4.53 5.20 10.33
CA PRO A 19 5.19 4.85 9.07
C PRO A 19 4.66 5.62 7.86
N TRP A 20 3.33 5.79 7.75
CA TRP A 20 2.69 6.50 6.64
C TRP A 20 3.18 7.94 6.57
N PHE A 21 3.11 8.67 7.69
CA PHE A 21 3.62 10.03 7.76
C PHE A 21 5.09 10.12 7.37
N ARG A 22 5.94 9.23 7.91
CA ARG A 22 7.38 9.27 7.63
C ARG A 22 7.70 8.98 6.17
N HIS A 23 7.02 8.00 5.58
CA HIS A 23 7.22 7.63 4.19
C HIS A 23 6.77 8.75 3.24
N TYR A 24 5.51 9.18 3.34
CA TYR A 24 4.98 10.23 2.46
C TYR A 24 5.60 11.60 2.74
N GLY A 25 5.94 11.90 3.99
CA GLY A 25 6.67 13.12 4.36
C GLY A 25 8.10 13.14 3.80
N HIS A 26 8.79 11.99 3.79
CA HIS A 26 10.08 11.87 3.11
C HIS A 26 9.98 12.11 1.60
N LEU A 27 8.93 11.58 0.96
CA LEU A 27 8.74 11.70 -0.49
C LEU A 27 8.31 13.10 -0.91
N PHE A 28 7.38 13.71 -0.18
CA PHE A 28 6.62 14.88 -0.65
C PHE A 28 6.63 16.08 0.31
N GLY A 29 7.15 15.94 1.53
CA GLY A 29 7.05 16.97 2.57
C GLY A 29 5.73 16.87 3.34
N PHE A 30 5.76 17.19 4.65
CA PHE A 30 4.59 17.07 5.52
C PHE A 30 3.49 18.06 5.15
N GLU A 31 3.85 19.24 4.65
CA GLU A 31 2.95 20.28 4.15
C GLU A 31 2.05 19.83 2.98
N ASN A 32 2.41 18.74 2.32
CA ASN A 32 1.64 18.14 1.24
C ASN A 32 0.76 16.97 1.69
N LEU A 33 0.67 16.70 2.99
CA LEU A 33 -0.11 15.60 3.54
C LEU A 33 -1.37 16.10 4.25
N VAL A 34 -2.50 15.53 3.90
CA VAL A 34 -3.79 15.76 4.57
C VAL A 34 -4.33 14.45 5.10
N VAL A 35 -4.63 14.43 6.40
CA VAL A 35 -5.19 13.27 7.10
C VAL A 35 -6.59 13.59 7.60
N LEU A 36 -7.57 12.79 7.17
CA LEU A 36 -8.93 12.78 7.68
C LEU A 36 -9.01 11.80 8.85
N ASP A 37 -9.07 12.34 10.07
CA ASP A 37 -9.27 11.56 11.28
C ASP A 37 -10.75 11.21 11.46
N ASN A 38 -11.11 9.97 11.14
CA ASN A 38 -12.47 9.44 11.15
C ASN A 38 -12.93 9.05 12.58
N GLY A 39 -12.61 9.90 13.56
CA GLY A 39 -13.01 9.74 14.95
C GLY A 39 -12.13 8.78 15.74
N SER A 40 -10.81 8.92 15.64
CA SER A 40 -9.89 8.17 16.49
C SER A 40 -10.08 8.53 17.97
N ILE A 41 -9.92 7.53 18.83
CA ILE A 41 -9.97 7.65 20.30
C ILE A 41 -8.69 7.12 20.95
N GLU A 42 -7.86 6.38 20.23
CA GLU A 42 -6.61 5.82 20.75
C GLU A 42 -5.62 6.95 21.09
N PRO A 43 -5.16 7.07 22.35
CA PRO A 43 -4.28 8.17 22.78
C PRO A 43 -3.00 8.29 21.95
N ASP A 44 -2.38 7.18 21.59
CA ASP A 44 -1.13 7.16 20.80
C ASP A 44 -1.36 7.61 19.35
N VAL A 45 -2.53 7.29 18.79
CA VAL A 45 -2.94 7.76 17.46
C VAL A 45 -3.17 9.26 17.48
N LEU A 46 -3.91 9.77 18.48
CA LEU A 46 -4.14 11.21 18.64
C LEU A 46 -2.84 11.98 18.83
N ALA A 47 -1.91 11.47 19.64
CA ALA A 47 -0.59 12.07 19.85
C ALA A 47 0.26 12.07 18.58
N THR A 48 0.16 11.02 17.75
CA THR A 48 0.84 10.94 16.45
C THR A 48 0.29 11.97 15.47
N LEU A 49 -1.04 12.09 15.37
CA LEU A 49 -1.69 13.12 14.55
C LEU A 49 -1.25 14.53 14.96
N ASP A 50 -1.25 14.83 16.26
CA ASP A 50 -0.84 16.15 16.77
C ASP A 50 0.65 16.43 16.50
N ARG A 51 1.51 15.40 16.56
CA ARG A 51 2.93 15.52 16.24
C ARG A 51 3.13 15.94 14.79
N TYR A 52 2.49 15.25 13.85
CA TYR A 52 2.66 15.56 12.43
C TYR A 52 1.91 16.80 11.98
N ALA A 53 0.81 17.15 12.66
CA ALA A 53 0.18 18.46 12.49
C ALA A 53 1.17 19.60 12.80
N ARG A 54 1.90 19.50 13.91
CA ARG A 54 2.98 20.46 14.24
C ARG A 54 4.15 20.43 13.26
N ALA A 55 4.38 19.30 12.58
CA ALA A 55 5.42 19.16 11.57
C ALA A 55 5.04 19.71 10.19
N GLY A 56 3.77 20.09 9.98
CA GLY A 56 3.29 20.72 8.76
C GLY A 56 2.11 20.00 8.08
N ALA A 57 1.78 18.78 8.50
CA ALA A 57 0.63 18.06 7.94
C ALA A 57 -0.70 18.70 8.34
N GLN A 58 -1.71 18.60 7.49
CA GLN A 58 -3.06 19.00 7.86
C GLN A 58 -3.81 17.80 8.45
N VAL A 59 -4.41 17.98 9.63
CA VAL A 59 -5.28 16.96 10.23
C VAL A 59 -6.69 17.52 10.34
N VAL A 60 -7.63 16.92 9.60
CA VAL A 60 -9.05 17.23 9.65
C VAL A 60 -9.73 16.30 10.63
N ARG A 61 -10.36 16.87 11.66
CA ARG A 61 -11.07 16.14 12.73
C ARG A 61 -12.58 16.35 12.60
N GLY A 62 -13.36 15.61 13.39
CA GLY A 62 -14.82 15.76 13.47
C GLY A 62 -15.61 14.85 12.53
N LEU A 63 -14.95 13.87 11.91
CA LEU A 63 -15.54 12.92 10.95
C LEU A 63 -15.86 11.57 11.61
N GLY A 64 -16.48 11.53 12.80
CA GLY A 64 -16.59 10.31 13.60
C GLY A 64 -17.80 9.40 13.32
N ARG A 65 -18.67 9.74 12.38
CA ARG A 65 -19.91 8.97 12.13
C ARG A 65 -19.69 7.91 11.05
N THR A 66 -20.48 6.83 11.09
CA THR A 66 -20.45 5.79 10.05
C THR A 66 -20.63 6.34 8.65
N MET A 67 -21.54 7.30 8.48
CA MET A 67 -21.78 7.96 7.19
C MET A 67 -20.58 8.76 6.69
N ASP A 68 -19.69 9.22 7.59
CA ASP A 68 -18.50 9.96 7.18
C ASP A 68 -17.49 9.03 6.51
N PHE A 69 -17.38 7.77 6.98
CA PHE A 69 -16.57 6.75 6.31
C PHE A 69 -17.17 6.38 4.96
N GLU A 70 -18.49 6.17 4.88
CA GLU A 70 -19.18 5.85 3.62
C GLU A 70 -19.03 6.98 2.58
N ALA A 71 -18.91 8.23 3.04
CA ALA A 71 -18.67 9.41 2.21
C ALA A 71 -17.18 9.73 1.96
N LYS A 72 -16.23 8.87 2.37
CA LYS A 72 -14.78 9.10 2.25
C LYS A 72 -14.35 9.54 0.85
N GLY A 73 -14.85 8.88 -0.20
CA GLY A 73 -14.54 9.26 -1.59
C GLY A 73 -15.00 10.68 -1.93
N GLN A 74 -16.16 11.10 -1.42
CA GLN A 74 -16.69 12.46 -1.61
C GLN A 74 -15.85 13.50 -0.87
N TYR A 75 -15.46 13.24 0.38
CA TYR A 75 -14.59 14.16 1.13
C TYR A 75 -13.23 14.34 0.44
N VAL A 76 -12.62 13.23 0.00
CA VAL A 76 -11.35 13.23 -0.73
C VAL A 76 -11.48 14.04 -2.02
N ARG A 77 -12.54 13.80 -2.80
CA ARG A 77 -12.81 14.58 -4.01
C ARG A 77 -12.91 16.08 -3.73
N GLN A 78 -13.69 16.49 -2.72
CA GLN A 78 -13.86 17.90 -2.37
C GLN A 78 -12.54 18.56 -1.97
N ILE A 79 -11.66 17.83 -1.28
CA ILE A 79 -10.32 18.31 -0.93
C ILE A 79 -9.47 18.53 -2.18
N ILE A 80 -9.51 17.61 -3.13
CA ILE A 80 -8.77 17.74 -4.39
C ILE A 80 -9.33 18.90 -5.22
N GLU A 81 -10.65 19.04 -5.31
CA GLU A 81 -11.30 20.18 -5.98
C GLU A 81 -10.91 21.52 -5.34
N HIS A 82 -10.71 21.56 -4.02
CA HIS A 82 -10.20 22.74 -3.32
C HIS A 82 -8.72 23.00 -3.62
N TRP A 83 -7.88 21.97 -3.67
CA TRP A 83 -6.48 22.14 -4.08
C TRP A 83 -6.37 22.64 -5.52
N ASP A 84 -7.23 22.17 -6.42
CA ASP A 84 -7.24 22.61 -7.82
C ASP A 84 -7.35 24.12 -7.96
N THR A 85 -8.12 24.77 -7.08
CA THR A 85 -8.35 26.21 -7.08
C THR A 85 -7.28 27.01 -6.34
N GLU A 86 -6.75 26.49 -5.24
CA GLU A 86 -5.93 27.29 -4.31
C GLU A 86 -4.43 26.96 -4.34
N GLU A 87 -4.07 25.76 -4.80
CA GLU A 87 -2.75 25.19 -4.55
C GLU A 87 -2.02 24.90 -5.86
N ASP A 88 -0.69 24.95 -5.80
CA ASP A 88 0.15 24.64 -6.95
C ASP A 88 0.83 23.28 -6.77
N TYR A 89 0.33 22.30 -7.51
CA TYR A 89 0.75 20.90 -7.45
C TYR A 89 0.53 20.22 -8.81
N ASP A 90 1.10 19.03 -9.00
CA ASP A 90 1.02 18.28 -10.25
C ASP A 90 0.06 17.09 -10.14
N PHE A 91 0.09 16.36 -9.01
CA PHE A 91 -0.76 15.18 -8.78
C PHE A 91 -1.44 15.17 -7.41
N ALA A 92 -2.69 14.73 -7.37
CA ALA A 92 -3.42 14.41 -6.15
C ALA A 92 -3.46 12.89 -5.97
N LEU A 93 -2.95 12.43 -4.83
CA LEU A 93 -2.79 11.02 -4.49
C LEU A 93 -3.66 10.64 -3.28
N PRO A 94 -4.89 10.16 -3.49
CA PRO A 94 -5.63 9.42 -2.49
C PRO A 94 -4.92 8.11 -2.15
N VAL A 95 -4.75 7.82 -0.86
CA VAL A 95 -4.05 6.62 -0.42
C VAL A 95 -4.54 6.13 0.93
N ASP A 96 -4.59 4.81 1.13
CA ASP A 96 -4.94 4.21 2.40
C ASP A 96 -3.74 4.16 3.37
N CYS A 97 -4.03 4.09 4.68
CA CYS A 97 -2.98 4.14 5.69
C CYS A 97 -2.04 2.92 5.66
N ASP A 98 -2.49 1.81 5.07
CA ASP A 98 -1.75 0.56 4.91
C ASP A 98 -1.06 0.41 3.55
N GLU A 99 -1.07 1.46 2.73
CA GLU A 99 -0.48 1.48 1.40
C GLU A 99 0.75 2.41 1.37
N PHE A 100 1.89 1.90 0.89
CA PHE A 100 3.15 2.66 0.82
C PHE A 100 3.68 2.71 -0.61
N LEU A 101 3.93 3.91 -1.11
CA LEU A 101 4.30 4.14 -2.50
C LEU A 101 5.72 3.63 -2.80
N ALA A 102 5.82 2.87 -3.89
CA ALA A 102 7.06 2.40 -4.47
C ALA A 102 6.97 2.48 -6.00
N THR A 103 8.05 2.13 -6.69
CA THR A 103 8.03 1.93 -8.13
C THR A 103 8.77 0.65 -8.51
N TYR A 104 8.22 -0.08 -9.47
CA TYR A 104 8.94 -1.13 -10.17
C TYR A 104 10.10 -0.53 -10.95
N THR A 105 11.25 -1.20 -10.90
CA THR A 105 12.43 -0.91 -11.73
C THR A 105 12.59 -2.02 -12.78
N ALA A 106 13.65 -1.97 -13.59
CA ALA A 106 13.93 -3.04 -14.53
C ALA A 106 14.18 -4.40 -13.83
N GLY A 107 14.82 -4.35 -12.64
CA GLY A 107 15.26 -5.54 -11.91
C GLY A 107 14.51 -5.84 -10.62
N GLY A 108 13.68 -4.92 -10.11
CA GLY A 108 12.96 -5.14 -8.86
C GLY A 108 12.04 -3.99 -8.48
N LEU A 109 12.10 -3.52 -7.23
CA LEU A 109 11.16 -2.54 -6.68
C LEU A 109 11.86 -1.58 -5.71
N SER A 110 11.63 -0.29 -5.87
CA SER A 110 12.32 0.76 -5.10
C SER A 110 11.36 1.67 -4.35
N CYS A 111 11.70 1.96 -3.09
CA CYS A 111 11.11 3.05 -2.30
C CYS A 111 11.93 4.35 -2.37
N ALA A 112 13.00 4.39 -3.16
CA ALA A 112 13.89 5.55 -3.20
C ALA A 112 13.15 6.77 -3.78
N ARG A 113 13.25 7.90 -3.09
CA ARG A 113 12.60 9.16 -3.50
C ARG A 113 12.90 9.54 -4.95
N GLY A 114 14.16 9.41 -5.38
CA GLY A 114 14.55 9.74 -6.76
C GLY A 114 13.87 8.86 -7.81
N ALA A 115 13.71 7.56 -7.55
CA ALA A 115 13.07 6.62 -8.49
C ALA A 115 11.57 6.87 -8.59
N ILE A 116 10.90 7.10 -7.46
CA ILE A 116 9.47 7.43 -7.41
C ILE A 116 9.21 8.76 -8.14
N HIS A 117 10.01 9.79 -7.86
CA HIS A 117 9.86 11.09 -8.53
C HIS A 117 10.18 11.02 -10.02
N ALA A 118 11.14 10.20 -10.47
CA ALA A 118 11.39 10.01 -11.90
C ALA A 118 10.15 9.41 -12.62
N THR A 119 9.45 8.49 -11.95
CA THR A 119 8.20 7.90 -12.48
C THR A 119 7.08 8.94 -12.53
N LEU A 120 6.92 9.75 -11.49
CA LEU A 120 5.92 10.83 -11.45
C LEU A 120 6.24 11.95 -12.44
N ASP A 121 7.51 12.35 -12.58
CA ASP A 121 7.97 13.36 -13.52
C ASP A 121 7.65 12.97 -14.97
N ALA A 122 7.74 11.68 -15.30
CA ALA A 122 7.39 11.16 -16.62
C ALA A 122 5.88 11.22 -16.95
N LEU A 123 5.02 11.41 -15.93
CA LEU A 123 3.57 11.52 -16.09
C LEU A 123 3.09 12.98 -16.20
N ILE A 124 3.99 13.97 -16.09
CA ILE A 124 3.61 15.39 -16.17
C ILE A 124 2.97 15.67 -17.52
N GLY A 125 1.77 16.26 -17.48
CA GLY A 125 0.95 16.56 -18.66
C GLY A 125 -0.06 15.47 -19.03
N GLU A 126 -0.01 14.29 -18.40
CA GLU A 126 -1.10 13.31 -18.50
C GLU A 126 -2.38 13.86 -17.86
N GLN A 127 -3.51 13.62 -18.52
CA GLN A 127 -4.81 14.15 -18.11
C GLN A 127 -5.83 13.06 -17.78
N ARG A 128 -5.59 11.80 -18.19
CA ARG A 128 -6.41 10.63 -17.81
C ARG A 128 -6.20 10.31 -16.32
N ALA A 129 -6.88 9.31 -15.79
CA ALA A 129 -6.51 8.77 -14.48
C ALA A 129 -5.21 7.95 -14.61
N MET A 130 -4.37 7.93 -13.56
CA MET A 130 -3.17 7.10 -13.50
C MET A 130 -3.43 5.89 -12.62
N GLN A 131 -3.16 4.69 -13.13
CA GLN A 131 -3.44 3.43 -12.45
C GLN A 131 -2.17 2.82 -11.85
N ILE A 132 -2.30 2.38 -10.60
CA ILE A 132 -1.32 1.66 -9.80
C ILE A 132 -1.90 0.26 -9.57
N ARG A 133 -1.49 -0.72 -10.39
CA ARG A 133 -2.22 -1.99 -10.53
C ARG A 133 -1.70 -3.12 -9.66
N PHE A 134 -0.46 -3.52 -9.88
CA PHE A 134 0.15 -4.66 -9.19
C PHE A 134 0.75 -4.19 -7.88
N ASN A 135 0.03 -4.43 -6.79
CA ASN A 135 0.32 -3.91 -5.47
C ASN A 135 0.68 -5.09 -4.56
N PRO A 136 1.98 -5.32 -4.27
CA PRO A 136 2.39 -6.48 -3.49
C PRO A 136 1.87 -6.40 -2.05
N ALA A 137 1.21 -7.46 -1.57
CA ALA A 137 0.76 -7.58 -0.18
C ALA A 137 1.80 -8.29 0.69
N ASN A 138 2.04 -7.79 1.89
CA ASN A 138 3.05 -8.33 2.79
C ASN A 138 2.75 -9.78 3.21
N VAL A 139 3.79 -10.57 3.43
CA VAL A 139 3.70 -11.97 3.87
C VAL A 139 4.15 -12.07 5.33
N PRO A 140 3.25 -12.43 6.27
CA PRO A 140 3.61 -12.64 7.67
C PRO A 140 4.73 -13.69 7.83
N GLY A 141 5.62 -13.45 8.80
CA GLY A 141 6.74 -14.36 9.10
C GLY A 141 7.93 -14.28 8.15
N VAL A 142 7.79 -13.62 6.99
CA VAL A 142 8.88 -13.40 6.03
C VAL A 142 9.24 -11.92 6.02
N ALA A 143 10.36 -11.56 6.65
CA ALA A 143 10.82 -10.17 6.67
C ALA A 143 11.02 -9.63 5.25
N GLY A 144 10.37 -8.49 4.94
CA GLY A 144 10.35 -7.92 3.60
C GLY A 144 9.69 -8.81 2.54
N GLY A 145 8.91 -9.81 2.95
CA GLY A 145 8.23 -10.77 2.08
C GLY A 145 6.90 -10.23 1.55
N PHE A 146 6.61 -10.50 0.28
CA PHE A 146 5.40 -10.04 -0.41
C PHE A 146 4.90 -11.06 -1.43
N LEU A 147 3.61 -10.97 -1.75
CA LEU A 147 2.96 -11.61 -2.87
C LEU A 147 2.38 -10.55 -3.81
N PRO A 148 2.55 -10.66 -5.14
CA PRO A 148 1.85 -9.80 -6.08
C PRO A 148 0.33 -9.91 -5.91
N MET A 149 -0.37 -8.79 -5.93
CA MET A 149 -1.82 -8.75 -6.04
C MET A 149 -2.24 -7.80 -7.16
N ASP A 150 -3.20 -8.23 -7.97
CA ASP A 150 -3.90 -7.34 -8.90
C ASP A 150 -5.01 -6.61 -8.14
N PHE A 151 -4.66 -5.44 -7.61
CA PHE A 151 -5.54 -4.65 -6.74
C PHE A 151 -5.43 -3.18 -7.15
N PRO A 152 -6.05 -2.78 -8.27
CA PRO A 152 -5.80 -1.48 -8.85
C PRO A 152 -6.29 -0.33 -7.98
N LYS A 153 -5.45 0.69 -7.87
CA LYS A 153 -5.75 2.01 -7.31
C LYS A 153 -5.49 3.06 -8.37
N LYS A 154 -6.08 4.25 -8.19
CA LYS A 154 -5.90 5.35 -9.13
C LYS A 154 -5.57 6.66 -8.44
N PHE A 155 -4.95 7.55 -9.19
CA PHE A 155 -4.72 8.94 -8.81
C PHE A 155 -4.84 9.84 -10.04
N VAL A 156 -4.84 11.15 -9.83
CA VAL A 156 -5.16 12.12 -10.89
C VAL A 156 -4.22 13.31 -10.89
N ALA A 157 -4.09 13.92 -12.05
CA ALA A 157 -3.40 15.19 -12.21
C ALA A 157 -4.25 16.35 -11.67
N ARG A 158 -3.60 17.47 -11.36
CA ARG A 158 -4.30 18.70 -10.96
C ARG A 158 -5.36 19.10 -11.98
N GLY A 159 -6.53 19.51 -11.49
CA GLY A 159 -7.63 20.03 -12.28
C GLY A 159 -8.51 18.95 -12.92
N THR A 160 -8.14 17.67 -12.80
CA THR A 160 -8.76 16.59 -13.56
C THR A 160 -9.69 15.70 -12.75
N VAL A 161 -9.72 15.79 -11.42
CA VAL A 161 -10.51 14.86 -10.57
C VAL A 161 -11.98 14.78 -11.01
N GLY A 162 -12.46 13.55 -11.20
CA GLY A 162 -13.84 13.21 -11.49
C GLY A 162 -14.50 12.52 -10.30
N GLU A 163 -14.96 11.29 -10.50
CA GLU A 163 -15.48 10.44 -9.44
C GLU A 163 -14.34 9.85 -8.62
N VAL A 164 -14.61 9.61 -7.33
CA VAL A 164 -13.70 8.96 -6.38
C VAL A 164 -14.55 7.99 -5.57
N ASP A 165 -14.29 6.70 -5.72
CA ASP A 165 -14.97 5.66 -4.93
C ASP A 165 -14.38 5.53 -3.51
N LEU A 166 -15.03 4.72 -2.68
CA LEU A 166 -14.67 4.51 -1.28
C LEU A 166 -13.24 3.95 -1.10
N GLY A 167 -12.83 3.05 -1.98
CA GLY A 167 -11.57 2.31 -1.90
C GLY A 167 -10.48 2.84 -2.83
N TYR A 168 -10.72 3.95 -3.53
CA TYR A 168 -9.80 4.54 -4.51
C TYR A 168 -9.47 3.63 -5.71
N HIS A 169 -10.31 2.63 -5.99
CA HIS A 169 -10.19 1.73 -7.15
C HIS A 169 -10.63 2.39 -8.45
N ALA A 170 -11.68 3.19 -8.34
CA ALA A 170 -12.37 3.83 -9.44
C ALA A 170 -12.32 5.34 -9.21
N ILE A 171 -11.13 5.90 -9.45
CA ILE A 171 -10.96 7.35 -9.63
C ILE A 171 -10.95 7.64 -11.12
N THR A 172 -11.73 8.62 -11.55
CA THR A 172 -11.83 9.05 -12.95
C THR A 172 -11.25 10.44 -13.14
N SER A 173 -10.85 10.74 -14.38
CA SER A 173 -10.61 12.10 -14.82
C SER A 173 -11.87 12.63 -15.50
N ARG A 174 -12.27 13.87 -15.17
CA ARG A 174 -13.39 14.56 -15.82
C ARG A 174 -13.01 15.21 -17.15
N VAL A 175 -11.72 15.29 -17.48
CA VAL A 175 -11.22 15.97 -18.69
C VAL A 175 -10.70 15.01 -19.76
N ALA A 176 -10.34 13.79 -19.40
CA ALA A 176 -9.88 12.77 -20.34
C ALA A 176 -10.34 11.37 -19.91
N GLU A 177 -10.91 10.61 -20.84
CA GLU A 177 -11.44 9.27 -20.58
C GLU A 177 -10.33 8.21 -20.44
N GLY A 178 -10.63 7.15 -19.68
CA GLY A 178 -9.74 6.02 -19.49
C GLY A 178 -8.63 6.26 -18.46
N PHE A 179 -7.58 5.45 -18.54
CA PHE A 179 -6.44 5.53 -17.64
C PHE A 179 -5.12 5.20 -18.36
N VAL A 180 -4.00 5.59 -17.75
CA VAL A 180 -2.66 5.07 -18.04
C VAL A 180 -2.21 4.11 -16.97
N GLU A 181 -1.60 3.01 -17.37
CA GLU A 181 -0.87 2.15 -16.43
C GLU A 181 0.45 2.83 -16.07
N THR A 182 0.80 2.76 -14.79
CA THR A 182 2.09 3.26 -14.29
C THR A 182 2.96 2.11 -13.80
N THR A 183 4.25 2.36 -13.60
CA THR A 183 5.15 1.44 -12.89
C THR A 183 5.14 1.65 -11.38
N LEU A 184 4.30 2.55 -10.87
CA LEU A 184 4.13 2.72 -9.44
C LEU A 184 3.48 1.47 -8.84
N ALA A 185 3.74 1.26 -7.56
CA ALA A 185 3.15 0.20 -6.77
C ALA A 185 2.82 0.72 -5.37
N TYR A 186 1.80 0.14 -4.75
CA TYR A 186 1.63 0.18 -3.31
C TYR A 186 2.14 -1.13 -2.72
N LEU A 187 3.09 -1.01 -1.80
CA LEU A 187 3.39 -2.06 -0.85
C LEU A 187 2.24 -2.07 0.16
N HIS A 188 1.36 -3.05 0.04
CA HIS A 188 0.15 -3.15 0.83
C HIS A 188 0.43 -3.95 2.12
N MET A 189 0.44 -3.27 3.25
CA MET A 189 0.60 -3.85 4.58
C MET A 189 -0.71 -4.46 5.09
N HIS A 190 -1.32 -5.30 4.24
CA HIS A 190 -2.63 -5.90 4.40
C HIS A 190 -2.69 -6.89 5.57
N ASN A 191 -1.66 -7.75 5.67
CA ASN A 191 -1.62 -8.87 6.59
C ASN A 191 -0.99 -8.43 7.92
N LYS A 192 -1.84 -7.92 8.82
CA LYS A 192 -1.47 -7.49 10.18
C LYS A 192 -1.03 -8.69 11.06
N PRO A 193 -0.26 -8.44 12.14
CA PRO A 193 -0.06 -9.42 13.20
C PRO A 193 -1.40 -9.93 13.72
N PHE A 194 -1.51 -11.24 13.98
CA PHE A 194 -2.81 -11.89 14.17
C PHE A 194 -3.65 -11.29 15.31
N PRO A 195 -3.11 -11.01 16.52
CA PRO A 195 -3.91 -10.39 17.58
C PRO A 195 -4.51 -9.04 17.17
N MET A 196 -3.74 -8.24 16.43
CA MET A 196 -4.16 -6.94 15.95
C MET A 196 -5.15 -7.03 14.79
N LEU A 197 -5.02 -8.06 13.95
CA LEU A 197 -5.98 -8.37 12.90
C LEU A 197 -7.36 -8.69 13.49
N VAL A 198 -7.41 -9.53 14.54
CA VAL A 198 -8.65 -9.89 15.24
C VAL A 198 -9.27 -8.66 15.91
N GLU A 199 -8.45 -7.83 16.58
CA GLU A 199 -8.93 -6.60 17.20
C GLU A 199 -9.49 -5.62 16.16
N HIS A 200 -8.78 -5.40 15.07
CA HIS A 200 -9.24 -4.55 13.96
C HIS A 200 -10.53 -5.07 13.33
N ALA A 201 -10.64 -6.40 13.14
CA ALA A 201 -11.87 -7.04 12.70
C ALA A 201 -13.03 -6.79 13.68
N ALA A 202 -12.77 -6.90 14.98
CA ALA A 202 -13.77 -6.65 16.02
C ALA A 202 -14.24 -5.20 16.00
N ARG A 203 -13.34 -4.23 15.90
CA ARG A 203 -13.69 -2.80 15.80
C ARG A 203 -14.54 -2.50 14.57
N LYS A 204 -14.23 -3.08 13.42
CA LYS A 204 -15.01 -2.90 12.17
C LYS A 204 -16.41 -3.52 12.23
N LEU A 205 -16.56 -4.63 12.94
CA LEU A 205 -17.82 -5.37 13.02
C LEU A 205 -18.71 -4.96 14.19
N ARG A 206 -18.19 -4.30 15.24
CA ARG A 206 -18.91 -4.04 16.49
C ARG A 206 -20.24 -3.30 16.33
N ASP A 207 -20.35 -2.43 15.32
CA ASP A 207 -21.56 -1.65 15.05
C ASP A 207 -22.57 -2.41 14.19
N ARG A 208 -22.22 -3.63 13.75
CA ARG A 208 -22.97 -4.44 12.77
C ARG A 208 -23.40 -5.80 13.32
N VAL A 209 -22.60 -6.38 14.21
CA VAL A 209 -22.83 -7.69 14.83
C VAL A 209 -22.16 -7.75 16.19
N ASP A 210 -22.77 -8.45 17.15
CA ASP A 210 -22.12 -8.76 18.43
C ASP A 210 -20.93 -9.71 18.18
N VAL A 211 -19.72 -9.15 18.28
CA VAL A 211 -18.46 -9.87 18.05
C VAL A 211 -18.12 -10.88 19.14
N THR A 212 -18.85 -10.88 20.25
CA THR A 212 -18.70 -11.88 21.33
C THR A 212 -19.63 -13.08 21.14
N ASP A 213 -20.73 -12.91 20.39
CA ASP A 213 -21.64 -14.00 20.04
C ASP A 213 -21.16 -14.73 18.77
N LYS A 214 -20.51 -15.89 18.98
CA LYS A 214 -20.02 -16.74 17.89
C LYS A 214 -21.13 -17.24 16.97
N LYS A 215 -22.37 -17.40 17.45
CA LYS A 215 -23.50 -17.83 16.61
C LYS A 215 -23.95 -16.67 15.73
N ALA A 216 -24.08 -15.47 16.29
CA ALA A 216 -24.40 -14.26 15.54
C ALA A 216 -23.36 -13.98 14.44
N LEU A 217 -22.06 -14.06 14.78
CA LEU A 217 -20.96 -13.92 13.84
C LEU A 217 -21.06 -14.92 12.68
N LYS A 218 -21.27 -16.22 12.95
CA LYS A 218 -21.40 -17.23 11.87
C LYS A 218 -22.57 -16.98 10.92
N SER A 219 -23.64 -16.35 11.41
CA SER A 219 -24.82 -16.02 10.61
C SER A 219 -24.78 -14.62 9.98
N PHE A 220 -23.75 -13.82 10.26
CA PHE A 220 -23.68 -12.45 9.76
C PHE A 220 -23.46 -12.42 8.24
N VAL A 221 -24.32 -11.67 7.56
CA VAL A 221 -24.22 -11.41 6.12
C VAL A 221 -24.24 -9.90 5.93
N GLY A 222 -23.26 -9.37 5.23
CA GLY A 222 -23.15 -7.94 4.97
C GLY A 222 -21.71 -7.47 4.81
N ALA A 223 -21.53 -6.16 4.70
CA ALA A 223 -20.20 -5.59 4.57
C ALA A 223 -19.36 -5.86 5.83
N GLY A 224 -18.15 -6.38 5.61
CA GLY A 224 -17.25 -6.87 6.65
C GLY A 224 -17.31 -8.39 6.87
N MET A 225 -18.17 -9.14 6.16
CA MET A 225 -18.31 -10.60 6.37
C MET A 225 -17.00 -11.39 6.17
N HIS A 226 -16.08 -10.94 5.31
CA HIS A 226 -14.77 -11.57 5.12
C HIS A 226 -13.89 -11.52 6.39
N LEU A 227 -14.19 -10.63 7.34
CA LEU A 227 -13.47 -10.51 8.61
C LEU A 227 -13.90 -11.57 9.64
N ILE A 228 -15.05 -12.24 9.42
CA ILE A 228 -15.62 -13.22 10.36
C ILE A 228 -14.65 -14.38 10.57
N ASP A 229 -13.96 -14.83 9.52
CA ASP A 229 -13.10 -16.01 9.56
C ASP A 229 -12.03 -15.88 10.67
N TYR A 230 -11.50 -14.68 10.90
CA TYR A 230 -10.45 -14.43 11.89
C TYR A 230 -10.87 -14.74 13.34
N PHE A 231 -12.18 -14.71 13.62
CA PHE A 231 -12.72 -15.08 14.93
C PHE A 231 -12.79 -16.59 15.15
N PHE A 232 -12.57 -17.40 14.12
CA PHE A 232 -12.70 -18.86 14.15
C PHE A 232 -11.40 -19.58 13.81
N MET A 233 -10.28 -18.85 13.71
CA MET A 233 -8.96 -19.43 13.49
C MET A 233 -8.01 -19.04 14.61
N THR A 234 -6.95 -19.81 14.76
CA THR A 234 -5.81 -19.50 15.64
C THR A 234 -4.76 -18.69 14.89
N GLU A 235 -3.78 -18.15 15.62
CA GLU A 235 -2.61 -17.53 14.98
C GLU A 235 -1.82 -18.54 14.14
N GLU A 236 -1.75 -19.79 14.59
CA GLU A 236 -1.13 -20.89 13.84
C GLU A 236 -1.86 -21.14 12.52
N ASP A 237 -3.20 -21.23 12.53
CA ASP A 237 -4.00 -21.38 11.30
C ASP A 237 -3.80 -20.21 10.32
N TYR A 238 -3.65 -18.99 10.84
CA TYR A 238 -3.40 -17.80 10.04
C TYR A 238 -2.01 -17.85 9.39
N LEU A 239 -0.96 -18.15 10.18
CA LEU A 239 0.41 -18.23 9.68
C LEU A 239 0.62 -19.43 8.74
N ALA A 240 -0.13 -20.53 8.93
CA ALA A 240 -0.09 -21.71 8.07
C ALA A 240 -0.45 -21.37 6.61
N ARG A 241 -1.22 -20.31 6.36
CA ARG A 241 -1.53 -19.81 5.01
C ARG A 241 -0.31 -19.31 4.24
N PHE A 242 0.77 -18.98 4.96
CA PHE A 242 2.02 -18.45 4.43
C PHE A 242 3.21 -19.38 4.69
N ALA A 243 2.97 -20.54 5.32
CA ALA A 243 4.04 -21.42 5.76
C ALA A 243 4.76 -22.13 4.61
N ASN A 244 4.15 -22.21 3.43
CA ASN A 244 4.72 -22.89 2.28
C ASN A 244 4.48 -22.09 1.00
N GLY A 245 5.53 -21.89 0.20
CA GLY A 245 5.41 -21.22 -1.10
C GLY A 245 6.67 -20.52 -1.56
N VAL A 246 6.54 -19.80 -2.68
CA VAL A 246 7.58 -18.90 -3.19
C VAL A 246 7.06 -17.48 -3.09
N PHE A 247 7.80 -16.63 -2.40
CA PHE A 247 7.45 -15.23 -2.16
C PHE A 247 8.51 -14.29 -2.74
N LEU A 248 8.12 -13.05 -2.98
CA LEU A 248 9.05 -11.97 -3.30
C LEU A 248 9.62 -11.43 -1.99
N ARG A 249 10.93 -11.18 -1.93
CA ARG A 249 11.57 -10.51 -0.79
C ARG A 249 12.24 -9.23 -1.27
N PHE A 250 11.95 -8.11 -0.61
CA PHE A 250 12.51 -6.80 -0.90
C PHE A 250 13.33 -6.27 0.30
N PRO A 251 14.62 -6.63 0.44
CA PRO A 251 15.47 -6.14 1.52
C PRO A 251 15.54 -4.61 1.56
N GLY A 252 15.59 -3.97 0.39
CA GLY A 252 15.65 -2.50 0.26
C GLY A 252 14.41 -1.78 0.80
N VAL A 253 13.23 -2.43 0.82
CA VAL A 253 12.02 -1.87 1.44
C VAL A 253 12.21 -1.79 2.96
N VAL A 254 12.66 -2.87 3.60
CA VAL A 254 12.89 -2.87 5.05
C VAL A 254 13.97 -1.85 5.43
N ASN A 255 15.04 -1.79 4.65
CA ASN A 255 16.12 -0.82 4.86
C ASN A 255 15.64 0.64 4.71
N HIS A 256 14.74 0.91 3.76
CA HIS A 256 14.13 2.23 3.60
C HIS A 256 13.36 2.65 4.84
N PHE A 257 12.46 1.80 5.35
CA PHE A 257 11.69 2.11 6.55
C PHE A 257 12.57 2.21 7.80
N GLY A 258 13.59 1.36 7.93
CA GLY A 258 14.60 1.47 8.99
C GLY A 258 15.36 2.80 8.95
N ALA A 259 15.74 3.29 7.76
CA ALA A 259 16.39 4.59 7.57
C ALA A 259 15.46 5.78 7.89
N LEU A 260 14.14 5.61 7.74
CA LEU A 260 13.14 6.55 8.23
C LEU A 260 12.90 6.44 9.75
N GLY A 261 13.61 5.54 10.44
CA GLY A 261 13.47 5.29 11.87
C GLY A 261 12.19 4.54 12.25
N VAL A 262 11.58 3.83 11.29
CA VAL A 262 10.39 3.00 11.52
C VAL A 262 10.85 1.62 12.00
N CYS A 263 10.29 1.19 13.12
CA CYS A 263 10.54 -0.12 13.72
C CYS A 263 9.22 -0.63 14.30
N ASN A 264 8.60 -1.60 13.65
CA ASN A 264 7.34 -2.21 14.06
C ASN A 264 7.22 -3.63 13.49
N ALA A 265 6.08 -4.29 13.73
CA ALA A 265 5.87 -5.67 13.30
C ALA A 265 5.90 -5.89 11.76
N PHE A 266 5.73 -4.84 10.95
CA PHE A 266 5.79 -4.94 9.48
C PHE A 266 7.20 -4.75 8.93
N PHE A 267 7.93 -3.77 9.48
CA PHE A 267 9.23 -3.35 8.96
C PHE A 267 10.40 -3.87 9.79
N GLY A 268 10.13 -4.69 10.81
CA GLY A 268 11.16 -5.35 11.61
C GLY A 268 11.95 -4.36 12.47
N THR A 269 13.27 -4.52 12.45
CA THR A 269 14.20 -3.78 13.31
C THR A 269 14.88 -2.62 12.58
N LEU A 270 15.56 -1.74 13.31
CA LEU A 270 16.42 -0.72 12.71
C LEU A 270 17.72 -1.28 12.11
N ALA A 271 18.08 -2.53 12.40
CA ALA A 271 19.22 -3.17 11.75
C ALA A 271 18.86 -3.46 10.29
N PRO A 272 19.71 -3.08 9.33
CA PRO A 272 19.42 -3.30 7.93
C PRO A 272 19.44 -4.79 7.60
N MET A 273 18.57 -5.18 6.68
CA MET A 273 18.53 -6.50 6.07
C MET A 273 19.63 -6.65 5.03
N GLU A 274 20.22 -7.84 5.00
CA GLU A 274 21.17 -8.26 3.99
C GLU A 274 20.47 -8.85 2.75
N PRO A 275 20.91 -8.50 1.53
CA PRO A 275 21.94 -7.50 1.26
C PRO A 275 21.40 -6.06 1.38
N GLU A 276 22.23 -5.15 1.89
CA GLU A 276 21.84 -3.74 2.00
C GLU A 276 21.66 -3.04 0.63
N ARG A 277 22.35 -3.56 -0.40
CA ARG A 277 22.33 -3.03 -1.78
C ARG A 277 22.34 -4.16 -2.82
N PRO A 278 21.79 -3.91 -4.02
CA PRO A 278 21.13 -2.67 -4.45
C PRO A 278 19.76 -2.47 -3.76
N LEU A 279 19.33 -1.20 -3.62
CA LEU A 279 18.10 -0.85 -2.88
C LEU A 279 16.81 -1.28 -3.57
N ASP A 280 16.88 -1.60 -4.86
CA ASP A 280 15.77 -2.12 -5.65
C ASP A 280 15.85 -3.63 -5.87
N LEU A 281 16.76 -4.33 -5.17
CA LEU A 281 16.87 -5.79 -5.24
C LEU A 281 15.55 -6.46 -4.87
N VAL A 282 15.21 -7.49 -5.65
CA VAL A 282 14.23 -8.50 -5.27
C VAL A 282 14.87 -9.88 -5.29
N GLU A 283 14.50 -10.69 -4.31
CA GLU A 283 14.78 -12.11 -4.28
C GLU A 283 13.47 -12.91 -4.33
N LEU A 284 13.53 -14.09 -4.92
CA LEU A 284 12.52 -15.12 -4.71
C LEU A 284 12.98 -16.00 -3.57
N VAL A 285 12.15 -16.05 -2.52
CA VAL A 285 12.39 -16.88 -1.35
C VAL A 285 11.43 -18.05 -1.33
N GLU A 286 11.98 -19.25 -1.23
CA GLU A 286 11.23 -20.47 -0.96
C GLU A 286 11.06 -20.60 0.55
N VAL A 287 9.83 -20.80 0.97
CA VAL A 287 9.46 -20.99 2.38
C VAL A 287 8.86 -22.37 2.53
N VAL A 288 9.36 -23.11 3.53
CA VAL A 288 8.86 -24.42 3.94
C VAL A 288 8.69 -24.41 5.45
N ASP A 289 7.50 -24.79 5.92
CA ASP A 289 7.11 -24.77 7.33
C ASP A 289 7.44 -23.44 8.03
N GLY A 290 7.20 -22.32 7.35
CA GLY A 290 7.42 -20.96 7.86
C GLY A 290 8.87 -20.49 7.87
N GLN A 291 9.81 -21.30 7.36
CA GLN A 291 11.23 -20.94 7.28
C GLN A 291 11.68 -20.73 5.85
N VAL A 292 12.46 -19.67 5.60
CA VAL A 292 13.13 -19.46 4.32
C VAL A 292 14.21 -20.54 4.14
N THR A 293 14.01 -21.44 3.20
CA THR A 293 14.93 -22.55 2.89
C THR A 293 15.86 -22.22 1.72
N ARG A 294 15.41 -21.36 0.81
CA ARG A 294 16.19 -20.92 -0.35
C ARG A 294 15.89 -19.46 -0.67
N SER A 295 16.91 -18.72 -1.10
CA SER A 295 16.77 -17.37 -1.66
C SER A 295 17.54 -17.29 -2.97
N ARG A 296 16.98 -16.61 -3.97
CA ARG A 296 17.66 -16.30 -5.23
C ARG A 296 17.29 -14.90 -5.72
N PRO A 297 18.26 -14.04 -6.07
CA PRO A 297 17.97 -12.78 -6.76
C PRO A 297 17.18 -13.00 -8.06
N PHE A 298 16.29 -12.08 -8.39
CA PHE A 298 15.68 -12.05 -9.72
C PHE A 298 16.67 -11.42 -10.72
N ASP A 299 16.93 -12.11 -11.82
CA ASP A 299 17.76 -11.61 -12.92
C ASP A 299 16.88 -11.27 -14.11
N ALA A 300 16.70 -9.97 -14.35
CA ALA A 300 15.88 -9.46 -15.44
C ALA A 300 16.42 -9.87 -16.82
N GLN A 301 17.74 -9.93 -16.99
CA GLN A 301 18.35 -10.31 -18.27
C GLN A 301 18.15 -11.80 -18.54
N ALA A 302 18.38 -12.63 -17.53
CA ALA A 302 18.13 -14.07 -17.63
C ALA A 302 16.64 -14.36 -17.91
N TYR A 303 15.74 -13.65 -17.22
CA TYR A 303 14.29 -13.78 -17.43
C TYR A 303 13.88 -13.43 -18.87
N MET A 304 14.35 -12.29 -19.40
CA MET A 304 14.06 -11.89 -20.79
C MET A 304 14.69 -12.83 -21.83
N ALA A 305 15.89 -13.36 -21.56
CA ALA A 305 16.53 -14.34 -22.43
C ALA A 305 15.75 -15.67 -22.50
N LEU A 306 15.11 -16.05 -21.39
CA LEU A 306 14.28 -17.25 -21.30
C LEU A 306 12.88 -17.05 -21.93
N HIS A 307 12.34 -15.83 -21.85
CA HIS A 307 10.98 -15.49 -22.28
C HIS A 307 11.00 -14.43 -23.39
N ALA A 308 11.24 -14.87 -24.62
CA ALA A 308 11.36 -13.99 -25.79
C ALA A 308 10.08 -13.16 -26.08
N ASP A 309 8.91 -13.66 -25.70
CA ASP A 309 7.64 -12.94 -25.77
C ASP A 309 7.62 -11.71 -24.84
N VAL A 310 8.19 -11.83 -23.64
CA VAL A 310 8.35 -10.71 -22.71
C VAL A 310 9.40 -9.73 -23.21
N ALA A 311 10.51 -10.23 -23.75
CA ALA A 311 11.56 -9.39 -24.33
C ALA A 311 11.07 -8.57 -25.54
N ALA A 312 10.07 -9.07 -26.26
CA ALA A 312 9.40 -8.38 -27.36
C ALA A 312 8.26 -7.45 -26.90
N SER A 313 7.92 -7.45 -25.60
CA SER A 313 6.92 -6.56 -25.01
C SER A 313 7.55 -5.26 -24.52
N ASP A 314 6.74 -4.21 -24.35
CA ASP A 314 7.16 -2.95 -23.71
C ASP A 314 7.15 -3.02 -22.16
N MET A 315 6.95 -4.22 -21.57
CA MET A 315 6.89 -4.39 -20.12
C MET A 315 8.28 -4.63 -19.53
N SER A 316 8.54 -4.09 -18.32
CA SER A 316 9.75 -4.48 -17.59
C SER A 316 9.66 -5.94 -17.15
N ALA A 317 10.80 -6.64 -17.12
CA ALA A 317 10.86 -8.07 -16.80
C ALA A 317 10.21 -8.39 -15.46
N PHE A 318 10.56 -7.63 -14.43
CA PHE A 318 10.05 -7.88 -13.09
C PHE A 318 8.57 -7.51 -12.94
N TYR A 319 8.11 -6.43 -13.60
CA TYR A 319 6.69 -6.08 -13.64
C TYR A 319 5.88 -7.19 -14.31
N HIS A 320 6.33 -7.69 -15.47
CA HIS A 320 5.70 -8.84 -16.12
C HIS A 320 5.69 -10.07 -15.22
N TYR A 321 6.79 -10.37 -14.54
CA TYR A 321 6.86 -11.52 -13.64
C TYR A 321 5.82 -11.45 -12.51
N CYS A 322 5.66 -10.27 -11.90
CA CYS A 322 4.64 -10.03 -10.87
C CYS A 322 3.22 -10.12 -11.43
N ALA A 323 2.99 -9.54 -12.61
CA ALA A 323 1.67 -9.46 -13.24
C ALA A 323 1.15 -10.81 -13.72
N PHE A 324 2.03 -11.61 -14.32
CA PHE A 324 1.66 -12.82 -15.05
C PHE A 324 2.58 -14.00 -14.73
N GLY A 325 3.90 -13.77 -14.74
CA GLY A 325 4.89 -14.84 -14.71
C GLY A 325 4.81 -15.78 -13.49
N MET A 326 4.52 -15.27 -12.30
CA MET A 326 4.33 -16.10 -11.09
C MET A 326 3.11 -17.02 -11.21
N LEU A 327 1.96 -16.49 -11.65
CA LEU A 327 0.72 -17.26 -11.82
C LEU A 327 0.83 -18.30 -12.95
N GLU A 328 1.57 -17.96 -14.00
CA GLU A 328 1.86 -18.85 -15.13
C GLU A 328 2.92 -19.91 -14.81
N GLY A 329 3.58 -19.84 -13.65
CA GLY A 329 4.66 -20.76 -13.28
C GLY A 329 5.94 -20.59 -14.11
N ARG A 330 6.19 -19.38 -14.65
CA ARG A 330 7.38 -19.09 -15.46
C ARG A 330 8.66 -19.22 -14.63
N GLY A 331 9.62 -19.98 -15.15
CA GLY A 331 10.98 -20.04 -14.60
C GLY A 331 11.68 -18.68 -14.71
N ILE A 332 12.67 -18.42 -13.84
CA ILE A 332 13.37 -17.13 -13.79
C ILE A 332 14.86 -17.21 -14.14
N GLY A 333 15.31 -18.34 -14.70
CA GLY A 333 16.73 -18.65 -14.89
C GLY A 333 17.31 -19.48 -13.75
#